data_AF-A0A5B9Q8U3-F1
#
_entry.id   AF-A0A5B9Q8U3-F1
#
_cell.length_a   1.000
_cell.length_b   1.000
_cell.length_c   1.000
_cell.angle_alpha   90.00
_cell.angle_beta   90.00
_cell.angle_gamma   90.00
#
_symmetry.space_group_name_H-M   'P 1'
#
loop_
_entity.id
_entity.type
_entity.pdbx_description
1 polymer ?
#
loop_
_entity_poly.entity_id
_entity_poly.type
_entity_poly.pdbx_seq_one_letter_code
_entity_poly.pdbx_strand_id
1 'polypeptide(L)'
;MTISARHAMPTNINISGPLKRLASGLLSRQAVWAYWIFNLALLVGLIIWVGLDGRFSQAARLLALVDPKGASNLDITQLPHTHYLSSRIQLLHLTIIAGFVSAGCIVIALFFGAHSNRRLRSWFAVMVALAAWLTFYETWPDLAWRAQALRVAPSLPAMEKVAQSLLKNWPNQDGVLPDVGPFNAYPIGKPRTLMMLKRSNPLHVSSIERGTENDLYFQLTGNNEGATLARLPQETEPLAYYSGLEGRYEPFRFQALGQNWFLVEFLYAPIVDGLNQRSLR
;
A
#
# COMPACT_ATOMS: atom_id res chain seq x y z
N MET A 1 51.22 30.47 -33.58
CA MET A 1 50.99 29.12 -34.15
C MET A 1 49.66 28.61 -33.62
N THR A 2 48.59 28.77 -34.39
CA THR A 2 47.20 28.46 -33.98
C THR A 2 46.68 27.39 -34.91
N ILE A 3 46.66 26.14 -34.44
CA ILE A 3 46.10 25.00 -35.17
C ILE A 3 44.57 25.05 -34.97
N SER A 4 43.87 25.61 -35.95
CA SER A 4 42.40 25.57 -36.02
C SER A 4 41.98 24.33 -36.79
N ALA A 5 41.85 23.20 -36.11
CA ALA A 5 41.30 21.98 -36.68
C ALA A 5 39.79 21.92 -36.42
N ARG A 6 38.98 22.54 -37.29
CA ARG A 6 37.54 22.23 -37.38
C ARG A 6 37.36 20.89 -38.10
N HIS A 7 37.36 19.80 -37.35
CA HIS A 7 36.80 18.55 -37.82
C HIS A 7 35.27 18.65 -37.76
N ALA A 8 34.66 19.03 -38.88
CA ALA A 8 33.23 18.84 -39.09
C ALA A 8 33.01 17.33 -39.25
N MET A 9 32.38 16.66 -38.28
CA MET A 9 31.89 15.30 -38.46
C MET A 9 30.58 15.36 -39.28
N PRO A 10 30.55 14.85 -40.53
CA PRO A 10 29.32 14.76 -41.29
C PRO A 10 28.56 13.49 -40.86
N THR A 11 27.75 13.59 -39.80
CA THR A 11 26.77 12.54 -39.49
C THR A 11 25.50 12.76 -40.29
N ASN A 12 25.57 12.56 -41.61
CA ASN A 12 24.39 12.50 -42.47
C ASN A 12 23.81 11.08 -42.39
N ILE A 13 23.13 10.77 -41.28
CA ILE A 13 22.36 9.53 -41.18
C ILE A 13 21.16 9.70 -42.11
N ASN A 14 21.17 9.01 -43.25
CA ASN A 14 20.10 9.04 -44.24
C ASN A 14 18.90 8.22 -43.72
N ILE A 15 18.17 8.78 -42.77
CA ILE A 15 16.94 8.18 -42.23
C ILE A 15 15.87 8.29 -43.31
N SER A 16 15.29 7.15 -43.70
CA SER A 16 14.28 7.04 -44.75
C SER A 16 13.08 7.98 -44.52
N GLY A 17 12.48 8.45 -45.61
CA GLY A 17 11.38 9.42 -45.62
C GLY A 17 10.21 9.16 -44.64
N PRO A 18 9.70 7.92 -44.46
CA PRO A 18 8.58 7.69 -43.54
C PRO A 18 8.97 7.84 -42.06
N LEU A 19 10.16 7.39 -41.66
CA LEU A 19 10.64 7.50 -40.28
C LEU A 19 10.86 8.97 -39.87
N LYS A 20 11.35 9.80 -40.79
CA LYS A 20 11.53 11.24 -40.55
C LYS A 20 10.20 11.96 -40.30
N ARG A 21 9.14 11.59 -41.05
CA ARG A 21 7.80 12.16 -40.84
C ARG A 21 7.23 11.76 -39.48
N LEU A 22 7.34 10.48 -39.10
CA LEU A 22 6.90 10.00 -37.78
C LEU A 22 7.66 10.69 -36.63
N ALA A 23 8.99 10.75 -36.70
CA ALA A 23 9.80 11.46 -35.72
C ALA A 23 9.42 12.94 -35.61
N SER A 24 9.19 13.62 -36.73
CA SER A 24 8.77 15.03 -36.70
C SER A 24 7.41 15.26 -36.03
N GLY A 25 6.48 14.31 -36.17
CA GLY A 25 5.18 14.34 -35.50
C GLY A 25 5.30 14.12 -33.99
N LEU A 26 6.05 13.09 -33.57
CA LEU A 26 6.27 12.76 -32.16
C LEU A 26 7.06 13.85 -31.40
N LEU A 27 7.93 14.57 -32.11
CA LEU A 27 8.73 15.68 -31.55
C LEU A 27 8.03 17.05 -31.68
N SER A 28 6.80 17.09 -32.19
CA SER A 28 6.04 18.33 -32.33
C SER A 28 5.69 18.93 -30.96
N ARG A 29 5.49 20.26 -30.91
CA ARG A 29 5.10 20.96 -29.68
C ARG A 29 3.80 20.42 -29.09
N GLN A 30 2.86 20.02 -29.94
CA GLN A 30 1.57 19.45 -29.51
C GLN A 30 1.76 18.07 -28.87
N ALA A 31 2.60 17.21 -29.47
CA ALA A 31 2.92 15.90 -28.91
C ALA A 31 3.58 16.01 -27.53
N VAL A 32 4.55 16.92 -27.37
CA VAL A 32 5.20 17.17 -26.07
C VAL A 32 4.19 17.61 -25.00
N TRP A 33 3.27 18.50 -25.35
CA TRP A 33 2.19 18.90 -24.44
C TRP A 33 1.27 17.73 -24.07
N ALA A 34 0.94 16.87 -25.03
CA ALA A 34 0.15 15.67 -24.77
C ALA A 34 0.89 14.71 -23.82
N TYR A 35 2.21 14.49 -24.00
CA TYR A 35 3.01 13.69 -23.07
C TYR A 35 3.00 14.25 -21.66
N TRP A 36 3.11 15.57 -21.50
CA TRP A 36 3.03 16.24 -20.20
C TRP A 36 1.68 16.01 -19.51
N ILE A 37 0.58 16.28 -20.22
CA ILE A 37 -0.78 16.09 -19.69
C ILE A 37 -0.98 14.62 -19.30
N PHE A 38 -0.59 13.70 -20.19
CA PHE A 38 -0.71 12.28 -19.93
C PHE A 38 0.11 11.83 -18.72
N ASN A 39 1.37 12.27 -18.61
CA ASN A 39 2.25 11.92 -17.49
C ASN A 39 1.67 12.41 -16.15
N LEU A 40 1.22 13.67 -16.11
CA LEU A 40 0.60 14.26 -14.92
C LEU A 40 -0.72 13.55 -14.57
N ALA A 41 -1.57 13.28 -15.56
CA ALA A 41 -2.84 12.60 -15.37
C ALA A 41 -2.64 11.17 -14.84
N LEU A 42 -1.63 10.45 -15.35
CA LEU A 42 -1.27 9.13 -14.83
C LEU A 42 -0.83 9.22 -13.36
N LEU A 43 0.10 10.13 -13.03
CA LEU A 43 0.60 10.26 -11.67
C LEU A 43 -0.52 10.59 -10.67
N VAL A 44 -1.35 11.59 -10.99
CA VAL A 44 -2.49 12.00 -10.15
C VAL A 44 -3.53 10.90 -10.05
N GLY A 45 -3.89 10.27 -11.17
CA GLY A 45 -4.85 9.18 -11.22
C GLY A 45 -4.39 7.99 -10.38
N LEU A 46 -3.09 7.70 -10.38
CA LEU A 46 -2.49 6.63 -9.60
C LEU A 46 -2.50 6.96 -8.10
N ILE A 47 -2.14 8.18 -7.69
CA ILE A 47 -2.27 8.65 -6.29
C ILE A 47 -3.70 8.51 -5.80
N ILE A 48 -4.68 8.95 -6.59
CA ILE A 48 -6.12 8.84 -6.26
C ILE A 48 -6.53 7.37 -6.16
N TRP A 49 -6.11 6.54 -7.12
CA TRP A 49 -6.46 5.13 -7.14
C TRP A 49 -5.92 4.40 -5.91
N VAL A 50 -4.65 4.61 -5.54
CA VAL A 50 -4.05 4.04 -4.32
C VAL A 50 -4.73 4.56 -3.05
N GLY A 51 -5.13 5.84 -3.04
CA GLY A 51 -5.85 6.44 -1.91
C GLY A 51 -7.27 5.88 -1.72
N LEU A 52 -7.96 5.53 -2.80
CA LEU A 52 -9.35 5.05 -2.73
C LEU A 52 -9.45 3.53 -2.64
N ASP A 53 -8.57 2.80 -3.29
CA ASP A 53 -8.58 1.33 -3.33
C ASP A 53 -7.84 0.76 -2.12
N GLY A 54 -8.61 0.33 -1.13
CA GLY A 54 -8.03 -0.15 0.11
C GLY A 54 -7.33 -1.51 0.04
N ARG A 55 -7.39 -2.19 -1.11
CA ARG A 55 -6.63 -3.44 -1.32
C ARG A 55 -5.13 -3.19 -1.52
N PHE A 56 -4.71 -1.95 -1.78
CA PHE A 56 -3.28 -1.64 -1.93
C PHE A 56 -2.48 -1.82 -0.63
N SER A 57 -3.07 -1.65 0.55
CA SER A 57 -2.35 -1.91 1.80
C SER A 57 -1.99 -3.39 1.96
N GLN A 58 -2.87 -4.30 1.52
CA GLN A 58 -2.58 -5.74 1.45
C GLN A 58 -1.49 -6.05 0.43
N ALA A 59 -1.55 -5.42 -0.74
CA ALA A 59 -0.53 -5.57 -1.77
C ALA A 59 0.85 -5.11 -1.28
N ALA A 60 0.90 -3.97 -0.58
CA ALA A 60 2.11 -3.45 0.05
C ALA A 60 2.67 -4.43 1.09
N ARG A 61 1.80 -5.01 1.93
CA ARG A 61 2.18 -6.03 2.91
C ARG A 61 2.76 -7.28 2.25
N LEU A 62 2.11 -7.80 1.21
CA LEU A 62 2.62 -8.95 0.46
C LEU A 62 3.97 -8.64 -0.16
N LEU A 63 4.15 -7.45 -0.74
CA LEU A 63 5.43 -7.05 -1.31
C LEU A 63 6.54 -6.95 -0.24
N ALA A 64 6.22 -6.44 0.95
CA ALA A 64 7.17 -6.36 2.06
C ALA A 64 7.58 -7.75 2.59
N LEU A 65 6.70 -8.75 2.52
CA LEU A 65 7.01 -10.15 2.87
C LEU A 65 7.84 -10.87 1.81
N VAL A 66 7.76 -10.41 0.56
CA VAL A 66 8.44 -10.98 -0.61
C VAL A 66 9.86 -10.40 -0.76
N ASP A 67 10.51 -9.98 0.33
CA ASP A 67 11.82 -9.32 0.31
C ASP A 67 12.76 -9.92 -0.77
N PRO A 68 13.10 -9.15 -1.82
CA PRO A 68 13.89 -9.63 -2.95
C PRO A 68 15.30 -10.12 -2.56
N LYS A 69 15.73 -9.88 -1.31
CA LYS A 69 16.98 -10.42 -0.76
C LYS A 69 16.92 -11.91 -0.37
N GLY A 70 15.84 -12.61 -0.67
CA GLY A 70 15.84 -14.07 -0.81
C GLY A 70 15.78 -14.86 0.51
N ALA A 71 15.30 -14.25 1.59
CA ALA A 71 15.18 -14.93 2.89
C ALA A 71 13.87 -15.72 3.06
N SER A 72 12.86 -15.49 2.22
CA SER A 72 11.56 -16.17 2.33
C SER A 72 11.41 -17.26 1.26
N ASN A 73 11.48 -18.53 1.68
CA ASN A 73 11.07 -19.70 0.88
C ASN A 73 9.54 -19.78 0.67
N LEU A 74 8.82 -18.67 0.84
CA LEU A 74 7.37 -18.63 0.73
C LEU A 74 6.99 -18.63 -0.76
N ASP A 75 6.46 -19.76 -1.22
CA ASP A 75 5.88 -19.88 -2.54
C ASP A 75 4.60 -19.03 -2.61
N ILE A 76 4.73 -17.81 -3.14
CA ILE A 76 3.67 -16.83 -3.27
C ILE A 76 2.48 -17.40 -4.05
N THR A 77 2.71 -18.40 -4.92
CA THR A 77 1.65 -19.00 -5.74
C THR A 77 0.61 -19.78 -4.93
N GLN A 78 0.92 -20.16 -3.68
CA GLN A 78 0.02 -20.97 -2.84
C GLN A 78 -1.00 -20.16 -2.03
N LEU A 79 -0.91 -18.82 -2.00
CA LEU A 79 -1.83 -17.99 -1.21
C LEU A 79 -3.20 -17.88 -1.94
N PRO A 80 -4.34 -18.33 -1.34
CA PRO A 80 -5.65 -18.49 -1.99
C PRO A 80 -6.31 -17.23 -2.60
N HIS A 81 -5.71 -16.05 -2.44
CA HIS A 81 -6.26 -14.76 -2.88
C HIS A 81 -5.28 -13.93 -3.71
N THR A 82 -4.17 -14.55 -4.16
CA THR A 82 -3.11 -13.86 -4.92
C THR A 82 -3.55 -13.35 -6.27
N HIS A 83 -4.46 -14.02 -6.97
CA HIS A 83 -4.82 -13.64 -8.34
C HIS A 83 -5.36 -12.21 -8.46
N TYR A 84 -6.22 -11.77 -7.53
CA TYR A 84 -6.79 -10.43 -7.56
C TYR A 84 -5.80 -9.34 -7.07
N LEU A 85 -4.93 -9.66 -6.12
CA LEU A 85 -3.92 -8.72 -5.63
C LEU A 85 -2.78 -8.56 -6.65
N SER A 86 -2.39 -9.67 -7.29
CA SER A 86 -1.37 -9.71 -8.34
C SER A 86 -1.75 -8.82 -9.53
N SER A 87 -3.00 -8.86 -10.00
CA SER A 87 -3.42 -8.02 -11.14
C SER A 87 -3.33 -6.52 -10.82
N ARG A 88 -3.65 -6.11 -9.59
CA ARG A 88 -3.49 -4.70 -9.15
C ARG A 88 -2.05 -4.27 -9.09
N ILE A 89 -1.18 -5.12 -8.53
CA ILE A 89 0.26 -4.87 -8.49
C ILE A 89 0.82 -4.79 -9.92
N GLN A 90 0.41 -5.68 -10.82
CA GLN A 90 0.83 -5.63 -12.23
C GLN A 90 0.36 -4.35 -12.91
N LEU A 91 -0.90 -3.95 -12.74
CA LEU A 91 -1.42 -2.69 -13.27
C LEU A 91 -0.70 -1.47 -12.71
N LEU A 92 -0.37 -1.47 -11.41
CA LEU A 92 0.44 -0.45 -10.77
C LEU A 92 1.80 -0.32 -11.46
N HIS A 93 2.54 -1.43 -11.60
CA HIS A 93 3.85 -1.45 -12.26
C HIS A 93 3.77 -1.03 -13.72
N LEU A 94 2.78 -1.52 -14.48
CA LEU A 94 2.57 -1.11 -15.88
C LEU A 94 2.30 0.39 -16.00
N THR A 95 1.52 0.97 -15.08
CA THR A 95 1.23 2.40 -15.05
C THR A 95 2.49 3.22 -14.72
N ILE A 96 3.31 2.74 -13.78
CA ILE A 96 4.60 3.37 -13.44
C ILE A 96 5.57 3.31 -14.63
N ILE A 97 5.67 2.16 -15.31
CA ILE A 97 6.49 2.01 -16.52
C ILE A 97 5.99 2.95 -17.62
N ALA A 98 4.67 3.03 -17.87
CA ALA A 98 4.10 3.96 -18.83
C ALA A 98 4.41 5.43 -18.48
N GLY A 99 4.39 5.77 -17.18
CA GLY A 99 4.83 7.05 -16.66
C GLY A 99 6.30 7.37 -16.99
N PHE A 100 7.21 6.45 -16.69
CA PHE A 100 8.64 6.62 -17.02
C PHE A 100 8.91 6.66 -18.52
N VAL A 101 8.24 5.84 -19.33
CA VAL A 101 8.33 5.88 -20.79
C VAL A 101 7.87 7.24 -21.32
N SER A 102 6.75 7.76 -20.83
CA SER A 102 6.26 9.10 -21.18
C SER A 102 7.26 10.19 -20.79
N ALA A 103 7.86 10.10 -19.60
CA ALA A 103 8.92 11.03 -19.17
C ALA A 103 10.17 10.94 -20.07
N GLY A 104 10.56 9.72 -20.49
CA GLY A 104 11.62 9.48 -21.45
C GLY A 104 11.33 10.11 -22.82
N CYS A 105 10.10 9.99 -23.32
CA CYS A 105 9.66 10.68 -24.54
C CYS A 105 9.79 12.21 -24.42
N ILE A 106 9.45 12.78 -23.26
CA ILE A 106 9.65 14.21 -23.00
C ILE A 106 11.14 14.56 -23.07
N VAL A 107 12.02 13.80 -22.41
CA VAL A 107 13.48 14.01 -22.44
C VAL A 107 14.02 13.97 -23.87
N ILE A 108 13.65 12.94 -24.64
CA ILE A 108 14.05 12.82 -26.06
C ILE A 108 13.56 14.04 -26.85
N ALA A 109 12.33 14.50 -26.61
CA ALA A 109 11.79 15.67 -27.26
C ALA A 109 12.45 16.99 -26.84
N LEU A 110 13.02 17.08 -25.63
CA LEU A 110 13.82 18.22 -25.21
C LEU A 110 15.19 18.25 -25.91
N PHE A 111 15.84 17.10 -26.07
CA PHE A 111 17.13 17.03 -26.77
C PHE A 111 16.99 17.23 -28.28
N PHE A 112 16.07 16.52 -28.93
CA PHE A 112 15.98 16.44 -30.40
C PHE A 112 14.84 17.27 -31.01
N GLY A 113 13.92 17.80 -30.20
CA GLY A 113 12.77 18.56 -30.69
C GLY A 113 13.05 20.03 -30.98
N ALA A 114 11.97 20.79 -31.21
CA ALA A 114 12.03 22.21 -31.56
C ALA A 114 12.77 23.05 -30.51
N HIS A 115 13.49 24.09 -30.97
CA HIS A 115 14.27 24.98 -30.10
C HIS A 115 13.43 25.65 -28.99
N SER A 116 12.11 25.80 -29.20
CA SER A 116 11.18 26.31 -28.19
C SER A 116 11.08 25.43 -26.94
N ASN A 117 11.36 24.13 -27.07
CA ASN A 117 11.22 23.16 -25.99
C ASN A 117 12.45 23.14 -25.07
N ARG A 118 13.61 23.63 -25.54
CA ARG A 118 14.90 23.62 -24.81
C ARG A 118 15.02 24.68 -23.71
N ARG A 119 13.91 25.21 -23.21
CA ARG A 119 13.91 26.22 -22.14
C ARG A 119 14.34 25.57 -20.83
N LEU A 120 15.13 26.29 -20.03
CA LEU A 120 15.56 25.83 -18.70
C LEU A 120 14.38 25.40 -17.81
N ARG A 121 13.24 26.09 -17.93
CA ARG A 121 11.98 25.73 -17.23
C ARG A 121 11.51 24.30 -17.53
N SER A 122 11.66 23.83 -18.77
CA SER A 122 11.23 22.49 -19.17
C SER A 122 12.14 21.41 -18.59
N TRP A 123 13.44 21.70 -18.45
CA TRP A 123 14.38 20.81 -17.76
C TRP A 123 14.03 20.65 -16.29
N PHE A 124 13.76 21.76 -15.59
CA PHE A 124 13.31 21.69 -14.20
C PHE A 124 11.99 20.92 -14.07
N ALA A 125 11.04 21.14 -14.97
CA ALA A 125 9.78 20.39 -14.95
C ALA A 125 10.02 18.88 -15.09
N VAL A 126 10.91 18.44 -15.99
CA VAL A 126 11.25 17.01 -16.15
C VAL A 126 11.89 16.44 -14.89
N MET A 127 12.83 17.17 -14.30
CA MET A 127 13.46 16.74 -13.05
C MET A 127 12.43 16.57 -11.93
N VAL A 128 11.48 17.52 -11.79
CA VAL A 128 10.38 17.41 -10.83
C VAL A 128 9.48 16.22 -11.12
N ALA A 129 9.13 15.97 -12.39
CA ALA A 129 8.30 14.83 -12.77
C ALA A 129 9.00 13.49 -12.45
N LEU A 130 10.27 13.35 -12.80
CA LEU A 130 11.06 12.15 -12.47
C LEU A 130 11.20 11.97 -10.96
N ALA A 131 11.49 13.04 -10.22
CA ALA A 131 11.54 13.00 -8.76
C ALA A 131 10.18 12.59 -8.17
N ALA A 132 9.07 13.09 -8.70
CA ALA A 132 7.74 12.72 -8.27
C ALA A 132 7.42 11.23 -8.54
N TRP A 133 7.78 10.69 -9.70
CA TRP A 133 7.61 9.26 -10.01
C TRP A 133 8.47 8.37 -9.11
N LEU A 134 9.73 8.74 -8.87
CA LEU A 134 10.61 8.01 -7.94
C LEU A 134 10.10 8.08 -6.50
N THR A 135 9.66 9.25 -6.07
CA THR A 135 9.08 9.44 -4.73
C THR A 135 7.82 8.59 -4.59
N PHE A 136 6.95 8.60 -5.60
CA PHE A 136 5.75 7.78 -5.60
C PHE A 136 6.08 6.28 -5.56
N TYR A 137 7.03 5.83 -6.37
CA TYR A 137 7.44 4.42 -6.40
C TYR A 137 7.97 3.93 -5.04
N GLU A 138 8.68 4.78 -4.31
CA GLU A 138 9.18 4.44 -2.97
C GLU A 138 8.09 4.53 -1.89
N THR A 139 7.21 5.55 -1.97
CA THR A 139 6.31 5.91 -0.86
C THR A 139 4.86 5.46 -1.03
N TRP A 140 4.50 4.78 -2.13
CA TRP A 140 3.13 4.29 -2.31
C TRP A 140 2.65 3.32 -1.20
N PRO A 141 3.49 2.46 -0.58
CA PRO A 141 3.06 1.61 0.54
C PRO A 141 2.60 2.43 1.76
N ASP A 142 3.29 3.53 2.04
CA ASP A 142 2.97 4.47 3.11
C ASP A 142 1.73 5.30 2.77
N LEU A 143 1.59 5.70 1.51
CA LEU A 143 0.39 6.37 1.03
C LEU A 143 -0.85 5.47 1.20
N ALA A 144 -0.75 4.20 0.84
CA ALA A 144 -1.82 3.22 0.99
C ALA A 144 -2.20 3.03 2.48
N TRP A 145 -1.21 3.00 3.37
CA TRP A 145 -1.42 2.91 4.81
C TRP A 145 -2.14 4.15 5.38
N ARG A 146 -1.65 5.35 5.06
CA ARG A 146 -2.28 6.61 5.49
C ARG A 146 -3.70 6.73 4.94
N ALA A 147 -3.92 6.31 3.70
CA ALA A 147 -5.25 6.29 3.11
C ALA A 147 -6.18 5.31 3.84
N GLN A 148 -5.68 4.14 4.28
CA GLN A 148 -6.45 3.21 5.11
C GLN A 148 -6.82 3.83 6.46
N ALA A 149 -5.88 4.50 7.14
CA ALA A 149 -6.16 5.25 8.35
C ALA A 149 -7.28 6.29 8.14
N LEU A 150 -7.22 7.07 7.05
CA LEU A 150 -8.26 8.05 6.70
C LEU A 150 -9.63 7.42 6.42
N ARG A 151 -9.69 6.25 5.79
CA ARG A 151 -10.96 5.54 5.53
C ARG A 151 -11.56 4.93 6.79
N VAL A 152 -10.72 4.51 7.74
CA VAL A 152 -11.18 3.87 8.99
C VAL A 152 -11.58 4.91 10.04
N ALA A 153 -10.91 6.07 10.11
CA ALA A 153 -11.16 7.09 11.12
C ALA A 153 -12.64 7.50 11.30
N PRO A 154 -13.47 7.66 10.24
CA PRO A 154 -14.89 7.99 10.39
C PRO A 154 -15.72 6.91 11.11
N SER A 155 -15.24 5.66 11.16
CA SER A 155 -15.93 4.56 11.84
C SER A 155 -15.69 4.49 13.35
N LEU A 156 -14.71 5.24 13.87
CA LEU A 156 -14.30 5.19 15.28
C LEU A 156 -15.43 5.47 16.29
N PRO A 157 -16.34 6.44 16.08
CA PRO A 157 -17.42 6.67 17.03
C PRO A 157 -18.37 5.47 17.17
N ALA A 158 -18.60 4.73 16.08
CA ALA A 158 -19.41 3.51 16.12
C ALA A 158 -18.63 2.35 16.76
N MET A 159 -17.34 2.22 16.45
CA MET A 159 -16.45 1.25 17.10
C MET A 159 -16.33 1.49 18.61
N GLU A 160 -16.28 2.74 19.07
CA GLU A 160 -16.22 3.07 20.50
C GLU A 160 -17.47 2.62 21.25
N LYS A 161 -18.66 2.75 20.65
CA LYS A 161 -19.90 2.24 21.26
C LYS A 161 -19.86 0.73 21.46
N VAL A 162 -19.40 0.00 20.42
CA VAL A 162 -19.23 -1.46 20.48
C VAL A 162 -18.17 -1.84 21.52
N ALA A 163 -17.03 -1.15 21.50
CA ALA A 163 -15.94 -1.39 22.44
C ALA A 163 -16.38 -1.19 23.90
N GLN A 164 -17.07 -0.10 24.21
CA GLN A 164 -17.58 0.17 25.55
C GLN A 164 -18.58 -0.90 26.02
N SER A 165 -19.44 -1.38 25.11
CA SER A 165 -20.36 -2.49 25.40
C SER A 165 -19.59 -3.77 25.75
N LEU A 166 -18.57 -4.12 24.95
CA LEU A 166 -17.75 -5.32 25.13
C LEU A 166 -16.87 -5.26 26.38
N LEU A 167 -16.33 -4.09 26.71
CA LEU A 167 -15.57 -3.86 27.94
C LEU A 167 -16.45 -4.04 29.18
N LYS A 168 -17.71 -3.60 29.12
CA LYS A 168 -18.67 -3.76 30.21
C LYS A 168 -19.16 -5.21 30.33
N ASN A 169 -19.44 -5.87 29.21
CA ASN A 169 -20.02 -7.21 29.18
C ASN A 169 -19.47 -8.01 28.00
N TRP A 170 -18.44 -8.81 28.27
CA TRP A 170 -17.88 -9.72 27.28
C TRP A 170 -18.76 -10.98 27.13
N PRO A 171 -19.19 -11.34 25.90
CA PRO A 171 -20.02 -12.52 25.70
C PRO A 171 -19.31 -13.83 26.07
N ASN A 172 -20.01 -14.70 26.83
CA ASN A 172 -19.51 -16.02 27.20
C ASN A 172 -20.01 -17.16 26.28
N GLN A 173 -20.90 -16.84 25.35
CA GLN A 173 -21.53 -17.78 24.42
C GLN A 173 -21.79 -17.09 23.08
N ASP A 174 -22.03 -17.89 22.05
CA ASP A 174 -22.40 -17.43 20.72
C ASP A 174 -23.63 -16.51 20.76
N GLY A 175 -23.70 -15.57 19.83
CA GLY A 175 -24.79 -14.60 19.84
C GLY A 175 -24.73 -13.60 18.70
N VAL A 176 -25.36 -12.44 18.93
CA VAL A 176 -25.42 -11.34 17.98
C VAL A 176 -25.06 -10.05 18.71
N LEU A 177 -24.05 -9.34 18.20
CA LEU A 177 -23.71 -7.99 18.67
C LEU A 177 -24.52 -6.95 17.87
N PRO A 178 -25.07 -5.92 18.53
CA PRO A 178 -25.62 -4.76 17.83
C PRO A 178 -24.55 -4.15 16.90
N ASP A 179 -24.95 -3.75 15.70
CA ASP A 179 -24.10 -3.12 14.66
C ASP A 179 -22.93 -3.96 14.09
N VAL A 180 -22.57 -5.09 14.72
CA VAL A 180 -21.53 -6.02 14.24
C VAL A 180 -22.11 -7.35 13.69
N GLY A 181 -23.25 -7.80 14.19
CA GLY A 181 -23.91 -9.01 13.70
C GLY A 181 -23.56 -10.30 14.46
N PRO A 182 -23.89 -11.48 13.87
CA PRO A 182 -23.75 -12.78 14.53
C PRO A 182 -22.30 -13.20 14.68
N PHE A 183 -21.96 -13.84 15.81
CA PHE A 183 -20.61 -14.29 16.13
C PHE A 183 -20.58 -15.63 16.85
N ASN A 184 -19.44 -16.32 16.74
CA ASN A 184 -19.06 -17.44 17.59
C ASN A 184 -18.06 -16.98 18.66
N ALA A 185 -18.26 -17.42 19.90
CA ALA A 185 -17.39 -17.11 21.03
C ALA A 185 -16.33 -18.21 21.19
N TYR A 186 -15.05 -17.85 21.07
CA TYR A 186 -13.93 -18.80 21.10
C TYR A 186 -12.83 -18.36 22.09
N PRO A 187 -12.17 -19.29 22.80
CA PRO A 187 -12.55 -20.70 22.95
C PRO A 187 -13.76 -20.87 23.87
N ILE A 188 -14.41 -22.04 23.80
CA ILE A 188 -15.56 -22.37 24.65
C ILE A 188 -15.17 -22.29 26.14
N GLY A 189 -16.05 -21.72 26.97
CA GLY A 189 -15.90 -21.62 28.43
C GLY A 189 -15.10 -20.41 28.91
N LYS A 190 -14.07 -19.97 28.17
CA LYS A 190 -13.37 -18.70 28.43
C LYS A 190 -13.11 -17.93 27.12
N PRO A 191 -14.17 -17.42 26.47
CA PRO A 191 -14.00 -16.75 25.18
C PRO A 191 -13.11 -15.53 25.28
N ARG A 192 -12.14 -15.43 24.37
CA ARG A 192 -11.28 -14.24 24.18
C ARG A 192 -11.37 -13.68 22.77
N THR A 193 -11.98 -14.41 21.85
CA THR A 193 -12.16 -14.03 20.46
C THR A 193 -13.62 -14.21 20.08
N LEU A 194 -14.20 -13.20 19.45
CA LEU A 194 -15.51 -13.26 18.82
C LEU A 194 -15.30 -13.33 17.31
N MET A 195 -15.58 -14.47 16.70
CA MET A 195 -15.47 -14.65 15.25
C MET A 195 -16.79 -14.26 14.59
N MET A 196 -16.77 -13.25 13.73
CA MET A 196 -17.97 -12.78 13.04
C MET A 196 -18.38 -13.77 11.94
N LEU A 197 -19.61 -14.26 11.99
CA LEU A 197 -20.15 -15.22 11.02
C LEU A 197 -20.58 -14.55 9.71
N LYS A 198 -20.91 -13.26 9.78
CA LYS A 198 -21.32 -12.47 8.64
C LYS A 198 -20.61 -11.12 8.67
N ARG A 199 -20.24 -10.63 7.49
CA ARG A 199 -19.74 -9.26 7.34
C ARG A 199 -20.85 -8.28 7.72
N SER A 200 -20.63 -7.51 8.78
CA SER A 200 -21.46 -6.35 9.12
C SER A 200 -21.05 -5.13 8.33
N ASN A 201 -22.05 -4.39 7.90
CA ASN A 201 -21.93 -3.02 7.43
C ASN A 201 -22.48 -2.15 8.58
N PRO A 202 -21.77 -1.12 9.08
CA PRO A 202 -20.63 -0.44 8.47
C PRO A 202 -19.23 -0.86 8.94
N LEU A 203 -19.12 -1.69 9.98
CA LEU A 203 -17.86 -1.85 10.72
C LEU A 203 -16.83 -2.76 10.04
N HIS A 204 -17.26 -3.67 9.15
CA HIS A 204 -16.37 -4.57 8.40
C HIS A 204 -15.31 -5.26 9.28
N VAL A 205 -15.74 -5.96 10.34
CA VAL A 205 -14.85 -6.70 11.24
C VAL A 205 -15.00 -8.22 11.02
N SER A 206 -13.89 -8.97 11.05
CA SER A 206 -13.88 -10.44 10.97
C SER A 206 -13.80 -11.08 12.34
N SER A 207 -12.99 -10.51 13.23
CA SER A 207 -12.87 -10.96 14.61
C SER A 207 -12.68 -9.78 15.56
N ILE A 208 -13.15 -9.97 16.79
CA ILE A 208 -12.86 -9.06 17.89
C ILE A 208 -12.16 -9.87 18.97
N GLU A 209 -10.97 -9.44 19.37
CA GLU A 209 -10.18 -10.14 20.37
C GLU A 209 -10.00 -9.27 21.61
N ARG A 210 -10.05 -9.91 22.77
CA ARG A 210 -9.80 -9.31 24.07
C ARG A 210 -8.38 -9.63 24.52
N GLY A 211 -7.60 -8.60 24.80
CA GLY A 211 -6.26 -8.71 25.37
C GLY A 211 -6.25 -9.08 26.87
N THR A 212 -5.16 -8.75 27.54
CA THR A 212 -4.95 -9.07 28.97
C THR A 212 -5.65 -8.11 29.93
N GLU A 213 -5.90 -6.87 29.50
CA GLU A 213 -6.56 -5.85 30.32
C GLU A 213 -7.88 -5.41 29.69
N ASN A 214 -7.90 -4.19 29.16
CA ASN A 214 -9.02 -3.56 28.46
C ASN A 214 -8.70 -3.33 26.98
N ASP A 215 -7.74 -4.11 26.45
CA ASP A 215 -7.36 -4.06 25.05
C ASP A 215 -8.40 -4.78 24.22
N LEU A 216 -8.82 -4.14 23.14
CA LEU A 216 -9.69 -4.75 22.14
C LEU A 216 -9.06 -4.63 20.76
N TYR A 217 -8.97 -5.74 20.05
CA TYR A 217 -8.40 -5.80 18.71
C TYR A 217 -9.49 -6.18 17.72
N PHE A 218 -9.83 -5.27 16.82
CA PHE A 218 -10.85 -5.46 15.79
C PHE A 218 -10.16 -5.76 14.46
N GLN A 219 -10.18 -7.02 14.03
CA GLN A 219 -9.57 -7.43 12.77
C GLN A 219 -10.43 -6.96 11.60
N LEU A 220 -9.92 -6.02 10.81
CA LEU A 220 -10.67 -5.39 9.73
C LEU A 220 -10.81 -6.35 8.54
N THR A 221 -11.86 -6.14 7.74
CA THR A 221 -12.19 -6.94 6.55
C THR A 221 -12.43 -6.07 5.32
N GLY A 222 -12.60 -6.70 4.15
CA GLY A 222 -12.99 -6.01 2.92
C GLY A 222 -11.88 -5.09 2.43
N ASN A 223 -12.19 -3.81 2.21
CA ASN A 223 -11.20 -2.85 1.72
C ASN A 223 -10.19 -2.41 2.78
N ASN A 224 -10.35 -2.80 4.05
CA ASN A 224 -9.40 -2.47 5.11
C ASN A 224 -8.78 -3.73 5.75
N GLU A 225 -8.90 -4.88 5.10
CA GLU A 225 -8.31 -6.14 5.58
C GLU A 225 -6.78 -6.07 5.62
N GLY A 226 -6.19 -6.88 6.50
CA GLY A 226 -4.75 -6.93 6.73
C GLY A 226 -4.27 -5.96 7.81
N ALA A 227 -5.15 -5.10 8.33
CA ALA A 227 -4.92 -4.27 9.50
C ALA A 227 -5.92 -4.59 10.61
N THR A 228 -5.55 -4.20 11.82
CA THR A 228 -6.29 -4.38 13.05
C THR A 228 -6.52 -3.01 13.65
N LEU A 229 -7.76 -2.69 13.99
CA LEU A 229 -8.05 -1.51 14.77
C LEU A 229 -7.92 -1.89 16.25
N ALA A 230 -6.89 -1.38 16.92
CA ALA A 230 -6.63 -1.65 18.32
C ALA A 230 -7.16 -0.51 19.19
N ARG A 231 -7.91 -0.87 20.23
CA ARG A 231 -8.31 0.04 21.29
C ARG A 231 -7.52 -0.30 22.55
N LEU A 232 -6.67 0.61 23.01
CA LEU A 232 -5.76 0.39 24.13
C LEU A 232 -6.02 1.41 25.25
N PRO A 233 -5.84 1.06 26.53
CA PRO A 233 -5.93 2.02 27.62
C PRO A 233 -4.80 3.06 27.54
N GLN A 234 -5.16 4.34 27.70
CA GLN A 234 -4.31 5.54 27.87
C GLN A 234 -2.95 5.52 27.16
N GLU A 235 -2.89 6.06 25.93
CA GLU A 235 -1.66 6.45 25.20
C GLU A 235 -0.52 5.42 25.17
N THR A 236 -0.80 4.16 25.47
CA THR A 236 0.17 3.08 25.36
C THR A 236 0.31 2.70 23.90
N GLU A 237 1.55 2.62 23.43
CA GLU A 237 1.82 2.12 22.08
C GLU A 237 1.37 0.66 21.96
N PRO A 238 0.91 0.21 20.78
CA PRO A 238 0.57 -1.18 20.55
C PRO A 238 1.75 -2.09 20.87
N LEU A 239 1.53 -3.05 21.77
CA LEU A 239 2.47 -4.11 22.11
C LEU A 239 2.10 -5.42 21.42
N ALA A 240 3.02 -6.37 21.43
CA ALA A 240 2.71 -7.73 21.00
C ALA A 240 1.65 -8.36 21.91
N TYR A 241 0.72 -9.11 21.31
CA TYR A 241 -0.34 -9.79 22.06
C TYR A 241 -0.50 -11.25 21.63
N TYR A 242 -1.09 -12.05 22.51
CA TYR A 242 -1.44 -13.44 22.22
C TYR A 242 -2.91 -13.53 21.83
N SER A 243 -3.16 -13.99 20.61
CA SER A 243 -4.51 -14.20 20.12
C SER A 243 -5.19 -15.36 20.82
N GLY A 244 -6.52 -15.28 20.95
CA GLY A 244 -7.33 -16.42 21.35
C GLY A 244 -7.27 -17.60 20.36
N LEU A 245 -6.70 -17.41 19.17
CA LEU A 245 -6.53 -18.40 18.10
C LEU A 245 -5.13 -19.03 18.06
N GLU A 246 -4.41 -19.02 19.17
CA GLU A 246 -3.11 -19.71 19.32
C GLU A 246 -2.01 -19.13 18.42
N GLY A 247 -1.68 -17.85 18.64
CA GLY A 247 -0.58 -17.17 17.95
C GLY A 247 -0.11 -15.92 18.66
N ARG A 248 1.16 -15.57 18.47
CA ARG A 248 1.70 -14.28 18.91
C ARG A 248 1.69 -13.30 17.74
N TYR A 249 1.12 -12.13 17.98
CA TYR A 249 1.03 -11.06 16.99
C TYR A 249 1.95 -9.93 17.41
N GLU A 250 2.92 -9.59 16.58
CA GLU A 250 3.87 -8.50 16.85
C GLU A 250 3.54 -7.27 15.98
N PRO A 251 3.46 -6.07 16.57
CA PRO A 251 3.16 -4.87 15.82
C PRO A 251 4.33 -4.55 14.88
N PHE A 252 4.05 -4.48 13.58
CA PHE A 252 5.03 -4.11 12.55
C PHE A 252 5.00 -2.62 12.24
N ARG A 253 3.80 -2.07 12.11
CA ARG A 253 3.57 -0.63 11.99
C ARG A 253 2.26 -0.26 12.66
N PHE A 254 2.18 0.97 13.17
CA PHE A 254 0.95 1.50 13.74
C PHE A 254 0.80 3.00 13.47
N GLN A 255 -0.43 3.47 13.56
CA GLN A 255 -0.79 4.88 13.48
C GLN A 255 -1.92 5.19 14.47
N ALA A 256 -1.71 6.18 15.33
CA ALA A 256 -2.77 6.69 16.20
C ALA A 256 -3.86 7.37 15.34
N LEU A 257 -5.12 7.02 15.59
CA LEU A 257 -6.28 7.61 14.90
C LEU A 257 -7.10 8.55 15.79
N GLY A 258 -6.92 8.43 17.12
CA GLY A 258 -7.64 9.22 18.12
C GLY A 258 -7.31 8.75 19.52
N GLN A 259 -8.03 9.26 20.52
CA GLN A 259 -7.86 8.83 21.91
C GLN A 259 -8.06 7.32 22.01
N ASN A 260 -7.03 6.60 22.48
CA ASN A 260 -7.05 5.15 22.71
C ASN A 260 -7.20 4.28 21.45
N TRP A 261 -7.19 4.85 20.24
CA TRP A 261 -7.41 4.10 18.99
C TRP A 261 -6.21 4.14 18.08
N PHE A 262 -5.78 2.97 17.65
CA PHE A 262 -4.64 2.76 16.76
C PHE A 262 -5.04 1.87 15.59
N LEU A 263 -4.63 2.24 14.38
CA LEU A 263 -4.56 1.30 13.27
C LEU A 263 -3.22 0.58 13.37
N VAL A 264 -3.24 -0.75 13.44
CA VAL A 264 -2.04 -1.56 13.67
C VAL A 264 -1.97 -2.65 12.61
N GLU A 265 -0.79 -2.86 12.07
CA GLU A 265 -0.49 -4.03 11.27
C GLU A 265 0.33 -4.99 12.11
N PHE A 266 -0.21 -6.18 12.36
CA PHE A 266 0.47 -7.22 13.09
C PHE A 266 1.07 -8.28 12.16
N LEU A 267 2.29 -8.71 12.47
CA LEU A 267 2.91 -9.91 11.92
C LEU A 267 2.59 -11.10 12.82
N TYR A 268 2.17 -12.20 12.20
CA TYR A 268 1.98 -13.47 12.88
C TYR A 268 3.34 -14.13 13.11
N ALA A 269 3.71 -14.29 14.37
CA ALA A 269 4.83 -15.12 14.79
C ALA A 269 4.25 -16.48 15.24
N PRO A 270 4.46 -17.57 14.48
CA PRO A 270 4.05 -18.89 14.94
C PRO A 270 4.74 -19.17 16.27
N ILE A 271 3.99 -19.74 17.22
CA ILE A 271 4.59 -20.27 18.44
C ILE A 271 5.34 -21.52 18.01
N VAL A 272 6.63 -21.36 17.68
CA VAL A 272 7.51 -22.51 17.48
C VAL A 272 7.70 -23.10 18.87
N ASP A 273 6.99 -24.19 19.15
CA ASP A 273 7.12 -24.93 20.39
C ASP A 273 8.61 -25.12 20.70
N GLY A 274 9.03 -24.67 21.89
CA GLY A 274 10.41 -24.52 22.33
C GLY A 274 11.22 -25.81 22.46
N LEU A 275 11.01 -26.81 21.61
CA LEU A 275 11.76 -28.06 21.59
C LEU A 275 13.26 -27.86 21.26
N ASN A 276 13.67 -26.72 20.70
CA ASN A 276 15.09 -26.45 20.41
C ASN A 276 15.81 -25.49 21.36
N GLN A 277 15.14 -24.87 22.35
CA GLN A 277 15.85 -24.02 23.33
C GLN A 277 16.57 -24.80 24.44
N ARG A 278 16.46 -26.15 24.48
CA ARG A 278 17.16 -27.00 25.45
C ARG A 278 18.57 -27.46 25.06
N SER A 279 19.07 -27.13 23.86
CA SER A 279 20.38 -27.62 23.39
C SER A 279 21.55 -26.62 23.54
N LEU A 280 21.31 -25.45 24.13
CA LEU A 280 22.33 -24.39 24.32
C LEU A 280 22.51 -24.00 25.80
N ARG A 281 22.33 -24.94 26.72
CA ARG A 281 22.79 -24.81 28.10
C ARG A 281 23.70 -25.96 28.46
#